data_AF-A0A1L7XIW5-F1
#
_entry.id   AF-A0A1L7XIW5-F1
#
_cell.length_a   1.000
_cell.length_b   1.000
_cell.length_c   1.000
_cell.angle_alpha   90.00
_cell.angle_beta   90.00
_cell.angle_gamma   90.00
#
_symmetry.space_group_name_H-M   'P 1'
#
loop_
_entity.id
_entity.type
_entity.pdbx_description
1 polymer ?
#
loop_
_entity_poly.entity_id
_entity_poly.type
_entity_poly.pdbx_seq_one_letter_code
_entity_poly.pdbx_strand_id
1 'polypeptide(L)'
;MVSFKSLFFLATAALQLVSANPLAIRSLDADLILVDLKALDDTVKGLSKSIELYPGGAVEAGPILVAFSAVHIANRKAYGTACAIKNLTISDSYTVLNYVSKTLGVDIPSGVKDLKAKKEECVKSGLEKSVVSSLDLLKYDHESLSGALGKKLSQDQGVQLEAYGVVKSIDDAIKEGIAGFSS
;
A
#
# COMPACT_ATOMS: atom_id res chain seq x y z
N MET A 1 -10.64 68.79 -21.81
CA MET A 1 -10.57 67.65 -20.84
C MET A 1 -11.99 67.12 -20.76
N VAL A 2 -12.36 65.95 -21.27
CA VAL A 2 -11.86 64.59 -21.02
C VAL A 2 -12.08 63.74 -22.30
N SER A 3 -11.10 62.92 -22.66
CA SER A 3 -11.13 62.04 -23.85
C SER A 3 -11.80 60.70 -23.50
N PHE A 4 -12.81 60.29 -24.27
CA PHE A 4 -13.37 58.94 -24.25
C PHE A 4 -12.36 57.96 -24.88
N LYS A 5 -11.85 57.03 -24.07
CA LYS A 5 -11.00 55.92 -24.54
C LYS A 5 -11.85 54.65 -24.52
N SER A 6 -12.26 54.20 -25.70
CA SER A 6 -12.91 52.89 -25.88
C SER A 6 -11.92 51.77 -25.57
N LEU A 7 -12.30 50.89 -24.65
CA LEU A 7 -11.56 49.69 -24.28
C LEU A 7 -12.10 48.52 -25.13
N PHE A 8 -11.34 48.07 -26.13
CA PHE A 8 -11.62 46.81 -26.83
C PHE A 8 -10.97 45.66 -26.05
N PHE A 9 -11.79 44.78 -25.49
CA PHE A 9 -11.35 43.49 -24.93
C PHE A 9 -11.40 42.43 -26.03
N LEU A 10 -10.24 41.90 -26.43
CA LEU A 10 -10.11 40.71 -27.27
C LEU A 10 -9.99 39.49 -26.36
N ALA A 11 -11.03 38.65 -26.34
CA ALA A 11 -11.02 37.37 -25.63
C ALA A 11 -10.38 36.31 -26.54
N THR A 12 -9.14 35.93 -26.24
CA THR A 12 -8.46 34.79 -26.86
C THR A 12 -8.89 33.52 -26.12
N ALA A 13 -9.83 32.75 -26.69
CA ALA A 13 -10.15 31.43 -26.18
C ALA A 13 -9.04 30.45 -26.59
N ALA A 14 -8.21 30.04 -25.63
CA ALA A 14 -7.23 28.98 -25.83
C ALA A 14 -7.95 27.63 -25.91
N LEU A 15 -7.95 27.01 -27.10
CA LEU A 15 -8.35 25.62 -27.29
C LEU A 15 -7.33 24.71 -26.61
N GLN A 16 -7.66 24.18 -25.44
CA GLN A 16 -6.89 23.12 -24.82
C GLN A 16 -7.15 21.81 -25.58
N LEU A 17 -6.17 21.39 -26.37
CA LEU A 17 -6.12 20.04 -26.92
C LEU A 17 -5.96 19.06 -25.76
N VAL A 18 -7.01 18.31 -25.44
CA VAL A 18 -6.91 17.11 -24.61
C VAL A 18 -6.07 16.12 -25.41
N SER A 19 -4.80 15.97 -25.06
CA SER A 19 -4.01 14.82 -25.49
C SER A 19 -4.59 13.59 -24.78
N ALA A 20 -5.40 12.81 -25.49
CA ALA A 20 -5.75 11.48 -25.04
C ALA A 20 -4.43 10.69 -24.99
N ASN A 21 -3.94 10.40 -23.78
CA ASN A 21 -2.83 9.46 -23.64
C ASN A 21 -3.26 8.15 -24.29
N PRO A 22 -2.48 7.58 -25.22
CA PRO A 22 -2.79 6.24 -25.72
C PRO A 22 -2.93 5.32 -24.50
N LEU A 23 -4.00 4.51 -24.48
CA LEU A 23 -4.18 3.47 -23.48
C LEU A 23 -2.90 2.62 -23.48
N ALA A 24 -2.09 2.76 -22.43
CA ALA A 24 -0.92 1.91 -22.27
C ALA A 24 -1.44 0.47 -22.20
N ILE A 25 -1.16 -0.32 -23.24
CA ILE A 25 -1.54 -1.74 -23.26
C ILE A 25 -0.68 -2.42 -22.19
N ARG A 26 -1.30 -2.67 -21.04
CA ARG A 26 -0.70 -3.39 -19.91
C ARG A 26 -0.64 -4.88 -20.25
N SER A 27 0.43 -5.55 -19.81
CA SER A 27 0.50 -7.00 -19.94
C SER A 27 -0.49 -7.71 -19.01
N LEU A 28 -0.96 -8.90 -19.43
CA LEU A 28 -1.79 -9.77 -18.58
C LEU A 28 -1.10 -10.09 -17.25
N ASP A 29 0.22 -10.25 -17.25
CA ASP A 29 1.00 -10.49 -16.05
C ASP A 29 0.93 -9.31 -15.05
N ALA A 30 0.98 -8.08 -15.57
CA ALA A 30 0.80 -6.87 -14.77
C ALA A 30 -0.66 -6.70 -14.29
N ASP A 31 -1.66 -7.10 -15.09
CA ASP A 31 -3.07 -7.17 -14.64
C ASP A 31 -3.23 -8.12 -13.45
N LEU A 32 -2.68 -9.33 -13.55
CA LEU A 32 -2.83 -10.38 -12.55
C LEU A 32 -2.26 -9.95 -11.20
N ILE A 33 -1.04 -9.40 -11.18
CA ILE A 33 -0.46 -8.95 -9.91
C ILE A 33 -1.19 -7.73 -9.34
N LEU A 34 -1.70 -6.82 -10.17
CA LEU A 34 -2.47 -5.66 -9.69
C LEU A 34 -3.79 -6.06 -9.06
N VAL A 35 -4.48 -7.07 -9.59
CA VAL A 35 -5.70 -7.62 -8.96
C VAL A 35 -5.40 -8.10 -7.55
N ASP A 36 -4.29 -8.80 -7.36
CA ASP A 36 -3.93 -9.36 -6.06
C ASP A 36 -3.40 -8.30 -5.08
N LEU A 37 -2.64 -7.33 -5.57
CA LEU A 37 -2.23 -6.17 -4.77
C LEU A 37 -3.42 -5.32 -4.35
N LYS A 38 -4.45 -5.22 -5.19
CA LYS A 38 -5.70 -4.56 -4.83
C LYS A 38 -6.48 -5.32 -3.75
N ALA A 39 -6.59 -6.64 -3.89
CA ALA A 39 -7.21 -7.45 -2.85
C ALA A 39 -6.45 -7.34 -1.51
N LEU A 40 -5.12 -7.34 -1.55
CA LEU A 40 -4.28 -7.11 -0.37
C LEU A 40 -4.54 -5.73 0.24
N ASP A 41 -4.56 -4.67 -0.57
CA ASP A 41 -4.86 -3.31 -0.13
C ASP A 41 -6.24 -3.22 0.56
N ASP A 42 -7.27 -3.80 -0.05
CA ASP A 42 -8.61 -3.82 0.52
C ASP A 42 -8.63 -4.56 1.89
N THR A 43 -7.84 -5.63 2.06
CA THR A 43 -7.71 -6.32 3.38
C THR A 43 -6.92 -5.51 4.41
N VAL A 44 -5.88 -4.76 4.01
CA VAL A 44 -5.11 -3.87 4.90
C VAL A 44 -6.00 -2.74 5.41
N LYS A 45 -6.84 -2.17 4.54
CA LYS A 45 -7.86 -1.20 4.92
C LYS A 45 -8.86 -1.79 5.90
N GLY A 46 -9.28 -3.03 5.68
CA GLY A 46 -10.14 -3.79 6.61
C GLY A 46 -9.50 -3.96 7.99
N LEU A 47 -8.22 -4.34 8.05
CA LEU A 47 -7.47 -4.44 9.31
C LEU A 47 -7.38 -3.08 10.02
N SER A 48 -7.05 -2.02 9.29
CA SER A 48 -6.99 -0.66 9.84
C SER A 48 -8.33 -0.24 10.45
N LYS A 49 -9.44 -0.59 9.79
CA LYS A 49 -10.77 -0.32 10.34
C LYS A 49 -11.08 -1.11 11.60
N SER A 50 -10.70 -2.39 11.66
CA SER A 50 -10.84 -3.20 12.88
C SER A 50 -10.03 -2.64 14.05
N ILE A 51 -8.83 -2.13 13.79
CA ILE A 51 -7.97 -1.48 14.80
C ILE A 51 -8.61 -0.18 15.30
N GLU A 52 -9.09 0.67 14.39
CA GLU A 52 -9.73 1.94 14.73
C GLU A 52 -10.93 1.72 15.68
N LEU A 53 -11.78 0.74 15.35
CA LEU A 53 -13.00 0.41 16.08
C LEU A 53 -12.76 -0.35 17.38
N TYR A 54 -11.54 -0.81 17.66
CA TYR A 54 -11.25 -1.61 18.83
C TYR A 54 -11.38 -0.80 20.13
N PRO A 55 -12.30 -1.18 21.04
CA PRO A 55 -12.51 -0.46 22.29
C PRO A 55 -11.62 -0.97 23.44
N GLY A 56 -10.80 -2.00 23.23
CA GLY A 56 -10.18 -2.79 24.29
C GLY A 56 -10.98 -4.05 24.62
N GLY A 57 -10.36 -4.98 25.34
CA GLY A 57 -10.93 -6.29 25.68
C GLY A 57 -10.43 -7.42 24.78
N ALA A 58 -10.25 -8.61 25.35
CA ALA A 58 -9.72 -9.76 24.59
C ALA A 58 -10.73 -10.30 23.58
N VAL A 59 -12.03 -10.25 23.88
CA VAL A 59 -13.10 -10.73 23.00
C VAL A 59 -13.26 -9.77 21.81
N GLU A 60 -13.24 -8.48 22.08
CA GLU A 60 -13.38 -7.41 21.10
C GLU A 60 -12.17 -7.29 20.16
N ALA A 61 -11.05 -7.95 20.49
CA ALA A 61 -9.89 -8.05 19.61
C ALA A 61 -10.05 -9.14 18.53
N GLY A 62 -11.04 -10.02 18.64
CA GLY A 62 -11.32 -11.08 17.65
C GLY A 62 -11.36 -10.57 16.20
N PRO A 63 -12.08 -9.48 15.89
CA PRO A 63 -12.10 -8.87 14.55
C PRO A 63 -10.71 -8.42 14.04
N ILE A 64 -9.80 -7.98 14.91
CA ILE A 64 -8.44 -7.63 14.53
C ILE A 64 -7.67 -8.88 14.09
N LEU A 65 -7.74 -9.96 14.88
CA LEU A 65 -7.03 -11.21 14.58
C LEU A 65 -7.52 -11.88 13.29
N VAL A 66 -8.84 -11.83 13.04
CA VAL A 66 -9.43 -12.26 11.77
C VAL A 66 -8.92 -11.40 10.62
N ALA A 67 -8.86 -10.08 10.79
CA ALA A 67 -8.36 -9.18 9.76
C ALA A 67 -6.86 -9.39 9.47
N PHE A 68 -6.03 -9.65 10.47
CA PHE A 68 -4.63 -10.06 10.26
C PHE A 68 -4.53 -11.31 9.39
N SER A 69 -5.37 -12.32 9.67
CA SER A 69 -5.41 -13.55 8.89
C SER A 69 -5.85 -13.30 7.43
N ALA A 70 -6.79 -12.38 7.22
CA ALA A 70 -7.21 -11.99 5.88
C ALA A 70 -6.09 -11.30 5.09
N VAL A 71 -5.33 -10.40 5.73
CA VAL A 71 -4.14 -9.76 5.13
C VAL A 71 -3.09 -10.82 4.77
N HIS A 72 -2.82 -11.76 5.67
CA HIS A 72 -1.90 -12.88 5.39
C HIS A 72 -2.32 -13.66 4.15
N ILE A 73 -3.59 -14.10 4.07
CA ILE A 73 -4.10 -14.88 2.94
C ILE A 73 -3.98 -14.09 1.62
N ALA A 74 -4.36 -12.81 1.62
CA ALA A 74 -4.26 -11.97 0.44
C ALA A 74 -2.81 -11.76 0.00
N ASN A 75 -1.88 -11.57 0.95
CA ASN A 75 -0.46 -11.48 0.67
C ASN A 75 0.07 -12.79 0.06
N ARG A 76 -0.28 -13.95 0.65
CA ARG A 76 0.16 -15.25 0.13
C ARG A 76 -0.33 -15.51 -1.29
N LYS A 77 -1.54 -15.05 -1.62
CA LYS A 77 -2.07 -15.09 -3.00
C LYS A 77 -1.23 -14.20 -3.92
N ALA A 78 -0.99 -12.94 -3.55
CA ALA A 78 -0.16 -12.02 -4.32
C ALA A 78 1.27 -12.54 -4.52
N TYR A 79 1.85 -13.20 -3.51
CA TYR A 79 3.15 -13.84 -3.61
C TYR A 79 3.15 -14.98 -4.63
N GLY A 80 2.12 -15.83 -4.61
CA GLY A 80 1.96 -16.92 -5.57
C GLY A 80 1.94 -16.40 -7.01
N THR A 81 1.15 -15.34 -7.25
CA THR A 81 1.11 -14.64 -8.53
C THR A 81 2.46 -14.02 -8.89
N ALA A 82 3.11 -13.32 -7.96
CA ALA A 82 4.43 -12.73 -8.18
C ALA A 82 5.49 -13.78 -8.54
N CYS A 83 5.40 -15.01 -8.02
CA CYS A 83 6.30 -16.09 -8.42
C CYS A 83 6.04 -16.58 -9.85
N ALA A 84 4.77 -16.63 -10.26
CA ALA A 84 4.31 -17.23 -11.50
C ALA A 84 4.42 -16.30 -12.73
N ILE A 85 4.25 -14.99 -12.55
CA ILE A 85 4.27 -14.04 -13.67
C ILE A 85 5.65 -13.93 -14.33
N LYS A 86 5.67 -13.44 -15.57
CA LYS A 86 6.91 -13.08 -16.28
C LYS A 86 7.46 -11.74 -15.79
N ASN A 87 8.68 -11.42 -16.23
CA ASN A 87 9.27 -10.12 -15.97
C ASN A 87 8.44 -9.03 -16.67
N LEU A 88 8.18 -7.96 -15.94
CA LEU A 88 7.40 -6.83 -16.37
C LEU A 88 8.25 -5.87 -17.20
N THR A 89 7.59 -5.17 -18.12
CA THR A 89 8.19 -4.04 -18.83
C THR A 89 8.45 -2.88 -17.86
N ILE A 90 9.23 -1.88 -18.28
CA ILE A 90 9.43 -0.65 -17.49
C ILE A 90 8.08 0.02 -17.18
N SER A 91 7.21 0.14 -18.18
CA SER A 91 5.89 0.78 -18.03
C SER A 91 4.98 0.02 -17.06
N ASP A 92 4.93 -1.31 -17.19
CA ASP A 92 4.15 -2.16 -16.28
C ASP A 92 4.70 -2.09 -14.85
N SER A 93 6.03 -2.07 -14.71
CA SER A 93 6.70 -1.94 -13.41
C SER A 93 6.32 -0.63 -12.72
N TYR A 94 6.36 0.50 -13.44
CA TYR A 94 5.90 1.78 -12.87
C TYR A 94 4.40 1.78 -12.59
N THR A 95 3.58 1.06 -13.36
CA THR A 95 2.14 0.95 -13.06
C THR A 95 1.91 0.23 -11.73
N VAL A 96 2.60 -0.89 -11.53
CA VAL A 96 2.55 -1.66 -10.27
C VAL A 96 3.10 -0.83 -9.11
N LEU A 97 4.27 -0.21 -9.26
CA LEU A 97 4.90 0.59 -8.21
C LEU A 97 4.07 1.81 -7.82
N ASN A 98 3.51 2.54 -8.80
CA ASN A 98 2.60 3.66 -8.52
C ASN A 98 1.36 3.23 -7.73
N TYR A 99 0.84 2.02 -7.99
CA TYR A 99 -0.26 1.49 -7.20
C TYR A 99 0.18 1.25 -5.75
N VAL A 100 1.25 0.47 -5.57
CA VAL A 100 1.76 0.09 -4.24
C VAL A 100 2.16 1.33 -3.43
N SER A 101 2.88 2.28 -4.04
CA SER A 101 3.36 3.49 -3.35
C SER A 101 2.23 4.40 -2.88
N LYS A 102 1.11 4.44 -3.60
CA LYS A 102 -0.08 5.25 -3.24
C LYS A 102 -1.08 4.53 -2.33
N THR A 103 -0.92 3.22 -2.12
CA THR A 103 -1.85 2.40 -1.33
C THR A 103 -1.11 1.73 -0.18
N LEU A 104 -0.61 0.51 -0.37
CA LEU A 104 0.08 -0.29 0.64
C LEU A 104 1.25 0.45 1.32
N GLY A 105 2.00 1.26 0.56
CA GLY A 105 3.09 2.09 1.08
C GLY A 105 2.65 3.23 2.01
N VAL A 106 1.36 3.56 2.02
CA VAL A 106 0.72 4.55 2.89
C VAL A 106 -0.10 3.88 3.99
N ASP A 107 -0.95 2.93 3.59
CA ASP A 107 -1.95 2.31 4.45
C ASP A 107 -1.31 1.38 5.49
N ILE A 108 -0.27 0.62 5.13
CA ILE A 108 0.41 -0.26 6.11
C ILE A 108 1.11 0.58 7.20
N PRO A 109 1.97 1.57 6.89
CA PRO A 109 2.56 2.40 7.94
C PRO A 109 1.53 3.12 8.80
N SER A 110 0.44 3.63 8.22
CA SER A 110 -0.65 4.24 8.98
C SER A 110 -1.33 3.24 9.92
N GLY A 111 -1.70 2.06 9.42
CA GLY A 111 -2.33 1.02 10.23
C GLY A 111 -1.46 0.53 11.38
N VAL A 112 -0.15 0.42 11.18
CA VAL A 112 0.79 0.07 12.28
C VAL A 112 0.86 1.19 13.32
N LYS A 113 0.87 2.46 12.89
CA LYS A 113 0.80 3.59 13.81
C LYS A 113 -0.49 3.57 14.65
N ASP A 114 -1.62 3.31 14.01
CA ASP A 114 -2.92 3.23 14.70
C ASP A 114 -2.98 2.05 15.68
N LEU A 115 -2.39 0.91 15.30
CA LEU A 115 -2.27 -0.25 16.20
C LEU A 115 -1.43 0.11 17.43
N LYS A 116 -0.30 0.80 17.26
CA LYS A 116 0.52 1.29 18.37
C LYS A 116 -0.25 2.25 19.28
N ALA A 117 -1.14 3.07 18.72
CA ALA A 117 -1.98 3.96 19.52
C ALA A 117 -2.96 3.18 20.43
N LYS A 118 -3.28 1.92 20.11
CA LYS A 118 -4.08 0.99 20.92
C LYS A 118 -3.26 0.13 21.89
N LYS A 119 -1.98 0.44 22.09
CA LYS A 119 -1.06 -0.39 22.90
C LYS A 119 -1.61 -0.62 24.31
N GLU A 120 -2.11 0.42 24.97
CA GLU A 120 -2.57 0.31 26.36
C GLU A 120 -3.76 -0.64 26.48
N GLU A 121 -4.72 -0.58 25.56
CA GLU A 121 -5.89 -1.45 25.50
C GLU A 121 -5.49 -2.90 25.23
N CYS A 122 -4.55 -3.12 24.30
CA CYS A 122 -4.01 -4.44 24.01
C CYS A 122 -3.28 -5.04 25.23
N VAL A 123 -2.48 -4.23 25.94
CA VAL A 123 -1.76 -4.65 27.16
C VAL A 123 -2.72 -5.03 28.27
N LYS A 124 -3.72 -4.19 28.55
CA LYS A 124 -4.78 -4.51 29.53
C LYS A 124 -5.53 -5.78 29.20
N SER A 125 -5.57 -6.15 27.92
CA SER A 125 -6.25 -7.34 27.41
C SER A 125 -5.32 -8.56 27.26
N GLY A 126 -4.03 -8.44 27.60
CA GLY A 126 -3.04 -9.51 27.48
C GLY A 126 -2.73 -9.93 26.03
N LEU A 127 -2.85 -9.01 25.08
CA LEU A 127 -2.75 -9.29 23.64
C LEU A 127 -1.37 -9.01 23.04
N GLU A 128 -0.40 -8.52 23.81
CA GLU A 128 0.89 -8.05 23.32
C GLU A 128 1.60 -9.13 22.50
N LYS A 129 1.67 -10.36 23.01
CA LYS A 129 2.30 -11.48 22.31
C LYS A 129 1.59 -11.84 21.01
N SER A 130 0.26 -11.77 20.99
CA SER A 130 -0.54 -12.03 19.79
C SER A 130 -0.30 -10.95 18.74
N VAL A 131 -0.28 -9.68 19.16
CA VAL A 131 0.02 -8.54 18.27
C VAL A 131 1.43 -8.64 17.68
N VAL A 132 2.44 -8.91 18.51
CA VAL A 132 3.83 -9.12 18.05
C VAL A 132 3.89 -10.26 17.05
N SER A 133 3.29 -11.41 17.36
CA SER A 133 3.27 -12.57 16.45
C SER A 133 2.58 -12.27 15.12
N SER A 134 1.48 -11.50 15.14
CA SER A 134 0.81 -11.07 13.92
C SER A 134 1.67 -10.10 13.09
N LEU A 135 2.38 -9.17 13.73
CA LEU A 135 3.29 -8.25 13.03
C LEU A 135 4.52 -8.98 12.46
N ASP A 136 5.08 -9.96 13.17
CA ASP A 136 6.16 -10.82 12.67
C ASP A 136 5.71 -11.63 11.44
N LEU A 137 4.48 -12.16 11.45
CA LEU A 137 3.91 -12.84 10.30
C LEU A 137 3.75 -11.87 9.10
N LEU A 138 3.20 -10.68 9.33
CA LEU A 138 3.07 -9.67 8.29
C LEU A 138 4.43 -9.20 7.75
N LYS A 139 5.46 -9.15 8.61
CA LYS A 139 6.82 -8.84 8.20
C LYS A 139 7.36 -9.90 7.23
N TYR A 140 7.23 -11.18 7.59
CA TYR A 140 7.62 -12.30 6.71
C TYR A 140 6.87 -12.26 5.36
N ASP A 141 5.57 -12.01 5.41
CA ASP A 141 4.71 -11.87 4.23
C ASP A 141 5.16 -10.71 3.33
N HIS A 142 5.43 -9.54 3.92
CA HIS A 142 5.93 -8.37 3.20
C HIS A 142 7.29 -8.63 2.54
N GLU A 143 8.25 -9.19 3.27
CA GLU A 143 9.60 -9.46 2.75
C GLU A 143 9.57 -10.52 1.64
N SER A 144 8.76 -11.57 1.79
CA SER A 144 8.65 -12.61 0.78
C SER A 144 7.95 -12.10 -0.49
N LEU A 145 6.86 -11.35 -0.36
CA LEU A 145 6.16 -10.74 -1.50
C LEU A 145 7.04 -9.72 -2.22
N SER A 146 7.63 -8.77 -1.49
CA SER A 146 8.49 -7.74 -2.07
C SER A 146 9.72 -8.34 -2.76
N GLY A 147 10.33 -9.38 -2.17
CA GLY A 147 11.44 -10.11 -2.79
C GLY A 147 11.04 -10.87 -4.06
N ALA A 148 9.84 -11.47 -4.10
CA ALA A 148 9.34 -12.17 -5.29
C ALA A 148 8.97 -11.18 -6.41
N LEU A 149 8.19 -10.15 -6.09
CA LEU A 149 7.75 -9.14 -7.05
C LEU A 149 8.91 -8.28 -7.56
N GLY A 150 9.85 -7.90 -6.70
CA GLY A 150 11.03 -7.12 -7.08
C GLY A 150 11.88 -7.80 -8.17
N LYS A 151 11.95 -9.13 -8.16
CA LYS A 151 12.61 -9.93 -9.22
C LYS A 151 11.90 -9.88 -10.58
N LYS A 152 10.60 -9.55 -10.58
CA LYS A 152 9.78 -9.42 -11.79
C LYS A 152 9.76 -8.00 -12.32
N LEU A 153 10.04 -7.00 -11.49
CA LEU A 153 10.15 -5.62 -11.95
C LEU A 153 11.33 -5.44 -12.92
N SER A 154 11.19 -4.46 -13.80
CA SER A 154 12.27 -4.01 -14.68
C SER A 154 13.52 -3.63 -13.87
N GLN A 155 14.69 -4.00 -14.36
CA GLN A 155 15.99 -3.66 -13.76
C GLN A 155 16.45 -2.22 -14.06
N ASP A 156 15.57 -1.40 -14.65
CA ASP A 156 15.78 0.04 -14.75
C ASP A 156 16.05 0.65 -13.37
N GLN A 157 17.07 1.51 -13.30
CA GLN A 157 17.54 2.05 -12.02
C GLN A 157 16.45 2.86 -11.30
N GLY A 158 15.62 3.61 -12.03
CA GLY A 158 14.53 4.39 -11.44
C GLY A 158 13.48 3.49 -10.79
N VAL A 159 13.08 2.42 -11.50
CA VAL A 159 12.15 1.40 -10.98
C VAL A 159 12.70 0.75 -9.71
N GLN A 160 13.97 0.34 -9.71
CA GLN A 160 14.57 -0.35 -8.55
C GLN A 160 14.71 0.57 -7.34
N LEU A 161 15.05 1.85 -7.54
CA LEU A 161 15.14 2.84 -6.46
C LEU A 161 13.77 3.12 -5.83
N GLU A 162 12.73 3.30 -6.64
CA GLU A 162 11.37 3.52 -6.13
C GLU A 162 10.85 2.28 -5.37
N ALA A 163 11.06 1.08 -5.93
CA ALA A 163 10.71 -0.17 -5.27
C ALA A 163 11.37 -0.29 -3.90
N TYR A 164 12.68 -0.03 -3.81
CA TYR A 164 13.41 -0.07 -2.55
C TYR A 164 12.83 0.90 -1.51
N GLY A 165 12.53 2.13 -1.92
CA GLY A 165 11.98 3.15 -1.01
C GLY A 165 10.66 2.71 -0.37
N VAL A 166 9.74 2.18 -1.18
CA VAL A 166 8.44 1.70 -0.70
C VAL A 166 8.59 0.49 0.23
N VAL A 167 9.41 -0.49 -0.16
CA VAL A 167 9.66 -1.69 0.65
C VAL A 167 10.25 -1.34 2.01
N LYS A 168 11.24 -0.43 2.02
CA LYS A 168 11.89 0.03 3.25
C LYS A 168 10.90 0.74 4.18
N SER A 169 10.07 1.63 3.65
CA SER A 169 9.06 2.35 4.44
C SER A 169 8.12 1.40 5.18
N ILE A 170 7.62 0.37 4.48
CA ILE A 170 6.73 -0.63 5.08
C ILE A 170 7.48 -1.50 6.11
N ASP A 171 8.69 -1.95 5.79
CA ASP A 171 9.48 -2.80 6.69
C ASP A 171 9.85 -2.06 7.99
N ASP A 172 10.26 -0.80 7.90
CA ASP A 172 10.55 0.05 9.06
C ASP A 172 9.31 0.23 9.93
N ALA A 173 8.14 0.52 9.32
CA ALA A 173 6.91 0.67 10.07
C ALA A 173 6.51 -0.60 10.84
N ILE A 174 6.57 -1.78 10.19
CA ILE A 174 6.26 -3.05 10.85
C ILE A 174 7.23 -3.32 12.01
N LYS A 175 8.54 -3.09 11.80
CA LYS A 175 9.56 -3.21 12.86
C LYS A 175 9.29 -2.27 14.03
N GLU A 176 8.90 -1.04 13.76
CA GLU A 176 8.49 -0.09 14.80
C GLU A 176 7.24 -0.52 15.56
N GLY A 177 6.30 -1.21 14.89
CA GLY A 177 5.17 -1.87 15.51
C GLY A 177 5.61 -2.95 16.49
N ILE A 178 6.45 -3.87 16.03
CA ILE A 178 6.99 -4.98 16.83
C ILE A 178 7.71 -4.45 18.07
N ALA A 179 8.63 -3.50 17.88
CA ALA A 179 9.36 -2.86 18.98
C ALA A 179 8.40 -2.14 19.95
N GLY A 180 7.35 -1.52 19.42
CA GLY A 180 6.31 -0.86 20.21
C GLY A 180 5.59 -1.81 21.16
N PHE A 181 5.31 -3.05 20.76
CA PHE A 181 4.59 -4.03 21.59
C PHE A 181 5.50 -5.00 22.37
N SER A 182 6.81 -4.99 22.09
CA SER A 182 7.80 -5.83 22.79
C SER A 182 8.49 -5.12 23.96
N SER A 183 8.14 -3.85 24.21
CA SER A 183 8.65 -3.00 25.29
C SER A 183 7.64 -2.80 26.40
#